data_AF-A0A0Q5BI56-F1
#
_entry.id   AF-A0A0Q5BI56-F1
#
_cell.length_a   1.000
_cell.length_b   1.000
_cell.length_c   1.000
_cell.angle_alpha   90.00
_cell.angle_beta   90.00
_cell.angle_gamma   90.00
#
_symmetry.space_group_name_H-M   'P 1'
#
loop_
_entity.id
_entity.type
_entity.pdbx_description
1 polymer ?
#
loop_
_entity_poly.entity_id
_entity_poly.type
_entity_poly.pdbx_seq_one_letter_code
_entity_poly.pdbx_strand_id
1 'polypeptide(L)'
;MALTKSAGAVDAKAKARERAAAFRDREAKLETLAVDYFTASDRIDTINSDLEETIVKLRERAADKAASERADLNAAIAGMAALDVSASEIAERLDLTVSMVRAALRAAREDAGSEPAELPEAGTLDAETPSTEPHGEPKNDSTHDSKESAEWAA
;
A
#
# COMPACT_ATOMS: atom_id res chain seq x y z
N MET A 1 -61.18 2.35 60.72
CA MET A 1 -60.37 3.59 60.83
C MET A 1 -59.20 3.46 59.86
N ALA A 2 -59.18 4.24 58.78
CA ALA A 2 -58.14 4.16 57.75
C ALA A 2 -56.88 4.88 58.23
N LEU A 3 -55.77 4.15 58.40
CA LEU A 3 -54.48 4.75 58.71
C LEU A 3 -54.02 5.58 57.51
N THR A 4 -53.77 6.86 57.76
CA THR A 4 -53.17 7.79 56.81
C THR A 4 -51.87 7.18 56.28
N LYS A 5 -51.73 7.07 54.96
CA LYS A 5 -50.40 6.89 54.36
C LYS A 5 -49.53 7.99 54.96
N SER A 6 -48.55 7.60 55.78
CA SER A 6 -47.75 8.55 56.54
C SER A 6 -47.09 9.53 55.56
N ALA A 7 -47.03 10.81 55.91
CA ALA A 7 -46.40 11.84 55.06
C ALA A 7 -45.01 11.40 54.54
N GLY A 8 -44.26 10.62 55.33
CA GLY A 8 -42.99 10.01 54.93
C GLY A 8 -43.07 9.05 53.74
N ALA A 9 -44.16 8.30 53.55
CA ALA A 9 -44.32 7.43 52.38
C ALA A 9 -44.61 8.23 51.10
N VAL A 10 -45.30 9.37 51.22
CA VAL A 10 -45.56 10.29 50.10
C VAL A 10 -44.26 10.99 49.70
N ASP A 11 -43.50 11.49 50.67
CA ASP A 11 -42.20 12.15 50.44
C ASP A 11 -41.16 11.21 49.86
N ALA A 12 -41.08 9.97 50.36
CA ALA A 12 -40.20 8.95 49.82
C ALA A 12 -40.54 8.63 48.35
N LYS A 13 -41.82 8.54 48.02
CA LYS A 13 -42.28 8.32 46.64
C LYS A 13 -41.98 9.50 45.73
N ALA A 14 -42.12 10.74 46.22
CA ALA A 14 -41.76 11.94 45.47
C ALA A 14 -40.26 11.96 45.13
N LYS A 15 -39.39 11.73 46.13
CA LYS A 15 -37.94 11.65 45.94
C LYS A 15 -37.52 10.52 45.00
N ALA A 16 -38.16 9.35 45.09
CA ALA A 16 -37.90 8.24 44.18
C ALA A 16 -38.24 8.60 42.71
N ARG A 17 -39.37 9.30 42.49
CA ARG A 17 -39.77 9.75 41.16
C ARG A 17 -38.83 10.79 40.59
N GLU A 18 -38.40 11.75 41.40
CA GLU A 18 -37.44 12.78 41.01
C GLU A 18 -36.11 12.17 40.58
N ARG A 19 -35.54 11.25 41.40
CA ARG A 19 -34.31 10.54 41.04
C ARG A 19 -34.47 9.69 39.79
N ALA A 20 -35.62 9.02 39.63
CA ALA A 20 -35.90 8.23 38.43
C ALA A 20 -36.08 9.10 37.18
N ALA A 21 -36.55 10.34 37.31
CA ALA A 21 -36.59 11.29 36.20
C ALA A 21 -35.19 11.76 35.83
N ALA A 22 -34.39 12.21 36.81
CA ALA A 22 -33.02 12.64 36.58
C ALA A 22 -32.13 11.52 36.00
N PHE A 23 -32.33 10.28 36.42
CA PHE A 23 -31.64 9.12 35.82
C PHE A 23 -32.02 8.94 34.36
N ARG A 24 -33.32 8.94 34.03
CA ARG A 24 -33.78 8.82 32.64
C ARG A 24 -33.26 9.95 31.75
N ASP A 25 -33.23 11.18 32.26
CA ASP A 25 -32.69 12.32 31.51
C ASP A 25 -31.18 12.18 31.26
N ARG A 26 -30.44 11.60 32.21
CA ARG A 26 -29.01 11.30 32.04
C ARG A 26 -28.80 10.18 31.03
N GLU A 27 -29.54 9.08 31.15
CA GLU A 27 -29.44 7.94 30.23
C GLU A 27 -29.76 8.36 28.79
N ALA A 28 -30.80 9.18 28.58
CA ALA A 28 -31.12 9.68 27.23
C ALA A 28 -29.98 10.52 26.63
N LYS A 29 -29.28 11.32 27.45
CA LYS A 29 -28.11 12.08 27.00
C LYS A 29 -26.93 11.17 26.67
N LEU A 30 -26.69 10.14 27.49
CA LEU A 30 -25.64 9.16 27.25
C LEU A 30 -25.91 8.35 25.98
N GLU A 31 -27.17 7.97 25.75
CA GLU A 31 -27.61 7.29 24.53
C GLU A 31 -27.33 8.17 23.30
N THR A 32 -27.70 9.45 23.35
CA THR A 32 -27.42 10.39 22.25
C THR A 32 -25.92 10.50 21.97
N LEU A 33 -25.10 10.67 23.00
CA LEU A 33 -23.63 10.76 22.84
C LEU A 33 -23.03 9.47 22.29
N ALA A 34 -23.57 8.30 22.68
CA ALA A 34 -23.13 7.02 22.13
C ALA A 34 -23.46 6.90 20.64
N VAL A 35 -24.67 7.30 20.24
CA VAL A 35 -25.06 7.34 18.81
C VAL A 35 -24.14 8.26 18.02
N ASP A 36 -23.87 9.46 18.54
CA ASP A 36 -22.97 10.42 17.90
C ASP A 36 -21.56 9.85 17.74
N TYR A 37 -21.04 9.18 18.78
CA TYR A 37 -19.74 8.52 18.76
C TYR A 37 -19.67 7.44 17.69
N PHE A 38 -20.60 6.48 17.68
CA PHE A 38 -20.57 5.38 16.71
C PHE A 38 -20.75 5.91 15.28
N THR A 39 -21.66 6.86 15.08
CA THR A 39 -21.84 7.51 13.77
C THR A 39 -20.58 8.23 13.31
N ALA A 40 -19.87 8.92 14.22
CA ALA A 40 -18.61 9.57 13.88
C ALA A 40 -17.50 8.55 13.58
N SER A 41 -17.44 7.44 14.31
CA SER A 41 -16.50 6.34 14.06
C SER A 41 -16.71 5.75 12.66
N ASP A 42 -17.94 5.39 12.32
CA ASP A 42 -18.28 4.83 11.01
C ASP A 42 -17.93 5.80 9.86
N ARG A 43 -18.14 7.11 10.08
CA ARG A 43 -17.74 8.14 9.11
C ARG A 43 -16.23 8.20 8.94
N ILE A 44 -15.45 8.08 10.00
CA ILE A 44 -13.98 8.04 9.92
C ILE A 44 -13.54 6.84 9.09
N ASP A 45 -14.11 5.66 9.35
CA ASP A 45 -13.77 4.44 8.60
C ASP A 45 -14.14 4.57 7.11
N THR A 46 -15.30 5.15 6.81
CA THR A 46 -15.72 5.45 5.43
C THR A 46 -14.73 6.40 4.75
N ILE A 47 -14.35 7.49 5.42
CA ILE A 47 -13.38 8.46 4.88
C ILE A 47 -12.04 7.80 4.58
N ASN A 48 -11.54 6.94 5.49
CA ASN A 48 -10.28 6.24 5.28
C ASN A 48 -10.36 5.29 4.07
N SER A 49 -11.43 4.50 3.98
CA SER A 49 -11.66 3.60 2.83
C SER A 49 -11.71 4.37 1.49
N ASP A 50 -12.45 5.47 1.43
CA ASP A 50 -12.58 6.29 0.23
C ASP A 50 -11.23 6.93 -0.18
N LEU A 51 -10.43 7.34 0.82
CA LEU A 51 -9.10 7.90 0.58
C LEU A 51 -8.14 6.84 0.05
N GLU A 52 -8.15 5.63 0.60
CA GLU A 52 -7.33 4.52 0.11
C GLU A 52 -7.66 4.17 -1.35
N GLU A 53 -8.96 4.06 -1.68
CA GLU A 53 -9.40 3.83 -3.06
C GLU A 53 -8.95 4.97 -3.99
N THR A 54 -9.07 6.21 -3.54
CA THR A 54 -8.64 7.38 -4.32
C THR A 54 -7.14 7.39 -4.55
N ILE A 55 -6.34 7.04 -3.54
CA ILE A 55 -4.87 6.95 -3.65
C ILE A 55 -4.48 5.88 -4.67
N VAL A 56 -5.12 4.70 -4.63
CA VAL A 56 -4.87 3.62 -5.59
C VAL A 56 -5.14 4.12 -7.02
N LYS A 57 -6.33 4.67 -7.27
CA LYS A 57 -6.70 5.21 -8.60
C LYS A 57 -5.76 6.31 -9.07
N LEU A 58 -5.29 7.17 -8.15
CA LEU A 58 -4.36 8.24 -8.49
C LEU A 58 -2.99 7.68 -8.87
N ARG A 59 -2.50 6.66 -8.16
CA ARG A 59 -1.23 6.00 -8.46
C ARG A 59 -1.29 5.26 -9.80
N GLU A 60 -2.38 4.55 -10.08
CA GLU A 60 -2.60 3.90 -11.38
C GLU A 60 -2.57 4.93 -12.50
N ARG A 61 -3.38 6.00 -12.39
CA ARG A 61 -3.39 7.07 -13.39
C ARG A 61 -2.03 7.75 -13.56
N ALA A 62 -1.27 7.92 -12.48
CA ALA A 62 0.07 8.48 -12.54
C ALA A 62 1.05 7.53 -13.25
N ALA A 63 0.95 6.22 -12.99
CA ALA A 63 1.74 5.20 -13.66
C ALA A 63 1.44 5.16 -15.17
N ASP A 64 0.15 5.18 -15.56
CA ASP A 64 -0.27 5.20 -16.96
C ASP A 64 0.26 6.44 -17.69
N LYS A 65 0.13 7.61 -17.08
CA LYS A 65 0.67 8.86 -17.65
C LYS A 65 2.18 8.80 -17.77
N ALA A 66 2.88 8.36 -16.74
CA ALA A 66 4.33 8.23 -16.78
C ALA A 66 4.78 7.22 -17.83
N ALA A 67 4.04 6.12 -18.04
CA ALA A 67 4.31 5.15 -19.09
C ALA A 67 4.11 5.76 -20.48
N SER A 68 3.01 6.51 -20.70
CA SER A 68 2.77 7.23 -21.95
C SER A 68 3.89 8.23 -22.26
N GLU A 69 4.27 9.07 -21.30
CA GLU A 69 5.35 10.06 -21.49
C GLU A 69 6.69 9.37 -21.75
N ARG A 70 6.96 8.22 -21.10
CA ARG A 70 8.16 7.42 -21.40
C ARG A 70 8.14 6.87 -22.82
N ALA A 71 6.99 6.40 -23.30
CA ALA A 71 6.84 5.95 -24.68
C ALA A 71 7.10 7.09 -25.67
N ASP A 72 6.59 8.29 -25.39
CA ASP A 72 6.82 9.49 -26.21
C ASP A 72 8.31 9.89 -26.24
N LEU A 73 9.00 9.85 -25.08
CA LEU A 73 10.44 10.06 -25.01
C LEU A 73 11.23 9.02 -25.81
N ASN A 74 10.86 7.74 -25.69
CA ASN A 74 11.49 6.65 -26.43
C ASN A 74 11.28 6.81 -27.94
N ALA A 75 10.07 7.21 -28.36
CA ALA A 75 9.75 7.48 -29.75
C ALA A 75 10.56 8.67 -30.31
N ALA A 76 10.77 9.72 -29.53
CA ALA A 76 11.62 10.85 -29.92
C ALA A 76 13.08 10.41 -30.14
N ILE A 77 13.63 9.60 -29.23
CA ILE A 77 14.98 9.02 -29.36
C ILE A 77 15.08 8.11 -30.60
N ALA A 78 14.06 7.27 -30.85
CA ALA A 78 14.00 6.44 -32.05
C ALA A 78 13.92 7.29 -33.33
N GLY A 79 13.18 8.39 -33.31
CA GLY A 79 13.13 9.37 -34.40
C GLY A 79 14.50 10.00 -34.69
N MET A 80 15.27 10.35 -33.66
CA MET A 80 16.65 10.83 -33.85
C MET A 80 17.56 9.76 -34.48
N ALA A 81 17.44 8.50 -34.04
CA ALA A 81 18.22 7.40 -34.60
C ALA A 81 17.83 7.09 -36.05
N ALA A 82 16.57 7.28 -36.43
CA ALA A 82 16.09 7.12 -37.81
C ALA A 82 16.67 8.18 -38.78
N LEU A 83 17.24 9.26 -38.26
CA LEU A 83 17.98 10.28 -39.01
C LEU A 83 19.49 9.98 -39.08
N ASP A 84 19.89 8.71 -38.88
CA ASP A 84 21.28 8.23 -38.85
C ASP A 84 22.17 8.88 -37.78
N VAL A 85 21.59 9.46 -36.73
CA VAL A 85 22.35 9.99 -35.59
C VAL A 85 22.80 8.83 -34.69
N SER A 86 24.10 8.77 -34.38
CA SER A 86 24.66 7.70 -33.55
C SER A 86 24.17 7.76 -32.09
N ALA A 87 24.09 6.62 -31.40
CA ALA A 87 23.66 6.57 -30.00
C ALA A 87 24.55 7.40 -29.05
N SER A 88 25.84 7.55 -29.35
CA SER A 88 26.75 8.42 -28.59
C SER A 88 26.44 9.90 -28.80
N GLU A 89 26.10 10.28 -30.02
CA GLU A 89 25.75 11.68 -30.33
C GLU A 89 24.35 12.05 -29.80
N ILE A 90 23.38 11.12 -29.84
CA ILE A 90 22.08 11.31 -29.19
C ILE A 90 22.26 11.48 -27.68
N ALA A 91 23.11 10.65 -27.06
CA ALA A 91 23.41 10.72 -25.64
C ALA A 91 23.99 12.09 -25.24
N GLU A 92 24.96 12.58 -26.00
CA GLU A 92 25.53 13.92 -25.79
C GLU A 92 24.49 15.03 -25.98
N ARG A 93 23.65 14.95 -27.02
CA ARG A 93 22.63 15.97 -27.33
C ARG A 93 21.52 16.06 -26.28
N LEU A 94 21.16 14.93 -25.67
CA LEU A 94 20.06 14.84 -24.70
C LEU A 94 20.54 14.85 -23.24
N ASP A 95 21.85 14.99 -23.01
CA ASP A 95 22.49 14.85 -21.68
C ASP A 95 22.12 13.51 -20.99
N LEU A 96 22.17 12.43 -21.78
CA LEU A 96 21.88 11.07 -21.36
C LEU A 96 23.13 10.19 -21.43
N THR A 97 23.08 9.05 -20.78
CA THR A 97 24.10 8.01 -20.97
C THR A 97 23.79 7.19 -22.23
N VAL A 98 24.84 6.68 -22.88
CA VAL A 98 24.67 5.79 -24.06
C VAL A 98 23.84 4.54 -23.72
N SER A 99 23.93 4.05 -22.48
CA SER A 99 23.12 2.92 -22.00
C SER A 99 21.63 3.29 -21.93
N MET A 100 21.27 4.48 -21.44
CA MET A 100 19.88 4.97 -21.43
C MET A 100 19.33 5.12 -22.85
N VAL A 101 20.12 5.67 -23.78
CA VAL A 101 19.71 5.78 -25.20
C VAL A 101 19.46 4.40 -25.81
N ARG A 102 20.36 3.44 -25.59
CA ARG A 102 20.19 2.06 -26.08
C ARG A 102 18.97 1.37 -25.47
N ALA A 103 18.68 1.62 -24.19
CA ALA A 103 17.48 1.09 -23.54
C ALA A 103 16.20 1.70 -24.14
N ALA A 104 16.17 3.02 -24.36
CA ALA A 104 15.05 3.70 -25.00
C ALA A 104 14.79 3.20 -26.43
N LEU A 105 15.86 2.97 -27.21
CA LEU A 105 15.75 2.41 -28.56
C LEU A 105 15.22 0.96 -28.57
N ARG A 106 15.54 0.18 -27.54
CA ARG A 106 14.99 -1.18 -27.38
C ARG A 106 13.51 -1.12 -27.03
N ALA A 107 13.15 -0.31 -26.04
CA ALA A 107 11.76 -0.13 -25.61
C ALA A 107 10.89 0.39 -26.77
N ALA A 108 11.37 1.36 -27.55
CA ALA A 108 10.65 1.85 -28.74
C ALA A 108 10.41 0.78 -29.80
N ARG A 109 11.31 -0.22 -29.93
CA ARG A 109 11.13 -1.35 -30.86
C ARG A 109 10.11 -2.36 -30.34
N GLU A 110 10.13 -2.61 -29.03
CA GLU A 110 9.16 -3.48 -28.34
C GLU A 110 7.74 -2.89 -28.45
N ASP A 111 7.58 -1.58 -28.26
CA ASP A 111 6.30 -0.87 -28.43
C ASP A 111 5.82 -0.83 -29.90
N ALA A 112 6.73 -0.88 -30.88
CA ALA A 112 6.42 -0.87 -32.31
C ALA A 112 6.05 -2.25 -32.89
N GLY A 113 5.97 -3.30 -32.07
CA GLY A 113 5.42 -4.61 -32.46
C GLY A 113 6.18 -5.35 -33.56
N SER A 114 7.49 -5.12 -33.72
CA SER A 114 8.31 -5.86 -34.69
C SER A 114 9.44 -6.59 -33.98
N GLU A 115 9.23 -7.88 -33.77
CA GLU A 115 10.29 -8.86 -33.59
C GLU A 115 10.97 -9.11 -34.95
N PRO A 116 12.28 -8.87 -35.11
CA PRO A 116 13.10 -9.72 -35.93
C PRO A 116 13.76 -10.74 -35.01
N ALA A 117 13.38 -12.00 -35.25
CA ALA A 117 13.99 -13.19 -34.70
C ALA A 117 15.52 -13.11 -34.71
N GLU A 118 16.11 -13.76 -33.69
CA GLU A 118 17.52 -14.00 -33.51
C GLU A 118 18.25 -14.42 -34.80
N LEU A 119 19.49 -13.95 -34.94
CA LEU A 119 20.51 -14.73 -35.64
C LEU A 119 21.47 -15.31 -34.59
N PRO A 120 21.54 -16.64 -34.46
CA PRO A 120 22.60 -17.32 -33.73
C PRO A 120 23.84 -17.53 -34.63
N GLU A 121 24.93 -17.97 -33.98
CA GLU A 121 26.21 -18.50 -34.51
C GLU A 121 27.34 -17.48 -34.78
N ALA A 122 28.62 -17.74 -34.44
CA ALA A 122 29.34 -18.98 -34.10
C ALA A 122 30.43 -18.67 -33.05
N GLY A 123 30.70 -19.54 -32.05
CA GLY A 123 31.59 -20.72 -32.16
C GLY A 123 33.05 -20.28 -31.94
N THR A 124 33.81 -20.72 -30.94
CA THR A 124 34.38 -22.08 -30.74
C THR A 124 34.93 -22.19 -29.29
N LEU A 125 34.48 -23.16 -28.49
CA LEU A 125 35.13 -24.46 -28.18
C LEU A 125 36.32 -24.43 -27.20
N ASP A 126 36.13 -25.20 -26.13
CA ASP A 126 37.08 -26.04 -25.39
C ASP A 126 38.19 -25.42 -24.52
N ALA A 127 38.01 -25.56 -23.21
CA ALA A 127 39.05 -26.07 -22.32
C ALA A 127 38.42 -26.65 -21.03
N GLU A 128 38.08 -27.93 -21.09
CA GLU A 128 38.56 -28.96 -20.16
C GLU A 128 38.81 -28.54 -18.69
N THR A 129 37.87 -28.88 -17.81
CA THR A 129 38.12 -29.13 -16.37
C THR A 129 39.09 -30.29 -16.18
N PRO A 130 39.97 -30.33 -15.15
CA PRO A 130 39.46 -30.79 -13.86
C PRO A 130 40.17 -30.29 -12.57
N SER A 131 39.46 -30.53 -11.47
CA SER A 131 39.96 -30.91 -10.15
C SER A 131 40.12 -29.81 -9.08
N THR A 132 39.17 -29.80 -8.13
CA THR A 132 39.44 -29.91 -6.68
C THR A 132 38.08 -30.12 -5.96
N GLU A 133 37.83 -31.35 -5.50
CA GLU A 133 36.82 -31.70 -4.48
C GLU A 133 37.26 -31.19 -3.08
N PRO A 134 36.54 -31.47 -1.97
CA PRO A 134 35.18 -31.04 -1.64
C PRO A 134 35.14 -30.42 -0.22
N HIS A 135 34.41 -29.34 0.03
CA HIS A 135 34.17 -28.94 1.42
C HIS A 135 32.78 -28.35 1.66
N GLY A 136 31.93 -29.20 2.26
CA GLY A 136 31.30 -28.92 3.55
C GLY A 136 30.15 -27.90 3.56
N GLU A 137 28.92 -28.42 3.59
CA GLU A 137 27.77 -27.77 4.21
C GLU A 137 28.13 -27.24 5.61
N PRO A 138 27.44 -26.19 6.08
CA PRO A 138 26.42 -26.52 7.07
C PRO A 138 25.11 -25.75 6.93
N LYS A 139 24.02 -26.54 6.91
CA LYS A 139 22.85 -26.50 7.79
C LYS A 139 22.26 -25.14 8.17
N ASN A 140 21.06 -24.92 7.64
CA ASN A 140 19.97 -24.24 8.30
C ASN A 140 19.88 -24.64 9.78
N ASP A 141 19.82 -23.66 10.68
CA ASP A 141 19.16 -23.82 11.97
C ASP A 141 18.17 -22.68 12.17
N SER A 142 16.92 -23.08 12.27
CA SER A 142 15.76 -22.27 12.57
C SER A 142 15.33 -22.68 13.97
N THR A 143 15.62 -21.85 14.95
CA THR A 143 15.06 -21.87 16.31
C THR A 143 14.87 -20.41 16.69
N HIS A 144 13.68 -19.82 16.57
CA HIS A 144 12.53 -20.00 17.46
C HIS A 144 12.90 -19.75 18.94
N ASP A 145 13.21 -18.50 19.26
CA ASP A 145 13.18 -18.01 20.64
C ASP A 145 11.92 -17.15 20.82
N SER A 146 10.84 -17.84 21.20
CA SER A 146 9.60 -17.25 21.71
C SER A 146 9.45 -17.72 23.14
N LYS A 147 10.09 -17.00 24.06
CA LYS A 147 9.78 -17.06 25.49
C LYS A 147 10.08 -15.70 26.13
N GLU A 148 9.13 -14.79 26.05
CA GLU A 148 8.91 -13.83 27.14
C GLU A 148 7.46 -13.36 27.07
N SER A 149 6.59 -14.16 27.69
CA SER A 149 5.23 -13.78 28.02
C SER A 149 4.86 -14.45 29.33
N ALA A 150 4.26 -13.64 30.21
CA ALA A 150 3.58 -13.98 31.45
C ALA A 150 4.44 -14.01 32.73
N GLU A 151 4.73 -12.83 33.28
CA GLU A 151 4.79 -12.64 34.74
C GLU A 151 4.48 -11.17 35.09
N TRP A 152 3.22 -10.87 35.41
CA TRP A 152 2.80 -10.02 36.54
C TRP A 152 1.30 -9.71 36.49
N ALA A 153 0.53 -10.49 37.24
CA ALA A 153 -0.70 -10.05 37.87
C ALA A 153 -0.91 -10.85 39.16
N ALA A 154 -0.50 -10.24 40.28
CA ALA A 154 -0.94 -10.59 41.63
C ALA A 154 -1.21 -9.28 42.37
#